data_AF-A0A2W4R0G1-F1
#
_entry.id   AF-A0A2W4R0G1-F1
#
_cell.length_a   1.000
_cell.length_b   1.000
_cell.length_c   1.000
_cell.angle_alpha   90.00
_cell.angle_beta   90.00
_cell.angle_gamma   90.00
#
_symmetry.space_group_name_H-M   'P 1'
#
loop_
_entity.id
_entity.type
_entity.pdbx_description
1 polymer ?
#
loop_
_entity_poly.entity_id
_entity_poly.type
_entity_poly.pdbx_seq_one_letter_code
_entity_poly.pdbx_strand_id
1 'polypeptide(L)'
;SHGLVDMAIATETIDHYENLVLLPCYEWNRCILVPNGHPLAALEKISLHDVAGYPIVTYVFGFTGRSQLDKAFEKHSIHPQVVLTAVDADVIKTYVRLGLGVGIVARMAYDPVADSDLTPIDAEHLFGRSVTKVCLRRDMFIRGFIYDFIRLFAPHLTQDIIHEALALRERHEIEELFKPIPLPVR
;
A
#
# COMPACT_ATOMS: atom_id res chain seq x y z
N SER A 1 16.12 7.44 11.05
CA SER A 1 16.90 6.21 11.22
C SER A 1 18.22 6.54 11.93
N HIS A 2 18.74 5.67 12.80
CA HIS A 2 20.04 5.84 13.47
C HIS A 2 21.24 5.55 12.55
N GLY A 3 21.10 5.70 11.23
CA GLY A 3 22.15 5.40 10.24
C GLY A 3 22.49 3.92 10.04
N LEU A 4 21.65 3.01 10.52
CA LEU A 4 21.86 1.55 10.41
C LEU A 4 21.41 0.95 9.06
N VAL A 5 20.69 1.73 8.24
CA VAL A 5 20.16 1.27 6.95
C VAL A 5 20.38 2.35 5.89
N ASP A 6 20.74 1.92 4.68
CA ASP A 6 20.97 2.80 3.53
C ASP A 6 19.65 3.33 2.96
N MET A 7 18.62 2.49 2.94
CA MET A 7 17.33 2.80 2.33
C MET A 7 16.20 2.04 3.02
N ALA A 8 15.00 2.62 3.02
CA ALA A 8 13.78 1.92 3.39
C ALA A 8 12.79 1.92 2.22
N ILE A 9 11.97 0.87 2.12
CA ILE A 9 10.85 0.81 1.18
C ILE A 9 9.59 0.64 2.00
N ALA A 10 8.66 1.58 1.87
CA ALA A 10 7.42 1.56 2.63
C ALA A 10 6.30 2.29 1.89
N THR A 11 5.06 1.91 2.16
CA THR A 11 3.88 2.68 1.74
C THR A 11 3.47 3.70 2.80
N GLU A 12 3.77 3.41 4.05
CA GLU A 12 3.42 4.26 5.18
C GLU A 12 4.21 5.56 5.15
N THR A 13 3.54 6.63 5.57
CA THR A 13 4.16 7.93 5.64
C THR A 13 5.14 7.98 6.80
N ILE A 14 6.42 8.14 6.48
CA ILE A 14 7.49 8.39 7.46
C ILE A 14 7.50 9.91 7.78
N ASP A 15 6.33 10.47 8.11
CA ASP A 15 6.10 11.92 8.19
C ASP A 15 6.91 12.62 9.29
N HIS A 16 7.48 11.85 10.21
CA HIS A 16 8.16 12.37 11.40
C HIS A 16 9.68 12.53 11.21
N TYR A 17 10.22 12.28 10.01
CA TYR A 17 11.66 12.33 9.77
C TYR A 17 12.02 13.33 8.66
N GLU A 18 12.35 14.56 9.06
CA GLU A 18 12.70 15.67 8.16
C GLU A 18 13.93 15.41 7.28
N ASN A 19 14.82 14.49 7.69
CA ASN A 19 16.04 14.16 6.94
C ASN A 19 15.85 13.02 5.92
N LEU A 20 14.61 12.62 5.64
CA LEU A 20 14.31 11.59 4.64
C LEU A 20 13.69 12.19 3.39
N VAL A 21 14.19 11.76 2.24
CA VAL A 21 13.63 12.04 0.92
C VAL A 21 12.81 10.83 0.48
N LEU A 22 11.54 11.05 0.19
CA LEU A 22 10.58 10.02 -0.20
C LEU A 22 10.40 10.04 -1.72
N LEU A 23 10.77 8.96 -2.38
CA LEU A 23 10.73 8.81 -3.84
C LEU A 23 9.59 7.85 -4.22
N PRO A 24 8.53 8.30 -4.88
CA PRO A 24 7.39 7.45 -5.24
C PRO A 24 7.78 6.41 -6.29
N CYS A 25 7.43 5.15 -6.03
CA CYS A 25 7.82 4.01 -6.87
C CYS A 25 6.66 3.43 -7.66
N TYR A 26 5.52 3.18 -7.04
CA TYR A 26 4.33 2.71 -7.73
C TYR A 26 3.08 2.97 -6.90
N GLU A 27 1.96 3.08 -7.59
CA GLU A 27 0.64 3.08 -7.00
C GLU A 27 0.12 1.65 -6.87
N TRP A 28 -0.72 1.45 -5.87
CA TRP A 28 -1.43 0.20 -5.71
C TRP A 28 -2.74 0.41 -4.94
N ASN A 29 -3.64 -0.56 -5.07
CA ASN A 29 -4.88 -0.56 -4.28
C ASN A 29 -5.20 -1.92 -3.67
N ARG A 30 -6.28 -1.95 -2.88
CA ARG A 30 -6.74 -3.12 -2.15
C ARG A 30 -7.65 -3.99 -3.01
N CYS A 31 -7.68 -5.26 -2.69
CA CYS A 31 -8.79 -6.13 -3.01
C CYS A 31 -9.44 -6.65 -1.73
N ILE A 32 -10.67 -7.13 -1.88
CA ILE A 32 -11.36 -7.88 -0.84
C ILE A 32 -11.20 -9.37 -1.17
N LEU A 33 -10.68 -10.15 -0.24
CA LEU A 33 -10.55 -11.60 -0.37
C LEU A 33 -11.65 -12.29 0.40
N VAL A 34 -12.33 -13.21 -0.27
CA VAL A 34 -13.38 -14.04 0.31
C VAL A 34 -13.21 -15.49 -0.13
N PRO A 35 -13.72 -16.49 0.61
CA PRO A 35 -13.79 -17.85 0.12
C PRO A 35 -14.61 -17.96 -1.18
N ASN A 36 -14.31 -18.94 -2.02
CA ASN A 36 -15.08 -19.21 -3.22
C ASN A 36 -16.57 -19.44 -2.90
N GLY A 37 -17.47 -18.77 -3.63
CA GLY A 37 -18.92 -18.84 -3.42
C GLY A 37 -19.47 -17.88 -2.35
N HIS A 38 -18.64 -17.03 -1.74
CA HIS A 38 -19.10 -16.02 -0.80
C HIS A 38 -20.06 -15.00 -1.44
N PRO A 39 -21.14 -14.56 -0.74
CA PRO A 39 -22.16 -13.67 -1.33
C PRO A 39 -21.61 -12.38 -1.94
N LEU A 40 -20.59 -11.78 -1.34
CA LEU A 40 -19.95 -10.56 -1.87
C LEU A 40 -19.38 -10.76 -3.28
N ALA A 41 -18.94 -11.96 -3.64
CA ALA A 41 -18.40 -12.23 -4.97
C ALA A 41 -19.48 -12.35 -6.05
N ALA A 42 -20.75 -12.47 -5.66
CA ALA A 42 -21.89 -12.48 -6.58
C ALA A 42 -22.43 -11.07 -6.88
N LEU A 43 -21.96 -10.04 -6.17
CA LEU A 43 -22.37 -8.67 -6.40
C LEU A 43 -21.68 -8.10 -7.64
N GLU A 44 -22.46 -7.48 -8.54
CA GLU A 44 -21.92 -6.80 -9.71
C GLU A 44 -21.04 -5.59 -9.32
N LYS A 45 -21.45 -4.87 -8.27
CA LYS A 45 -20.72 -3.74 -7.72
C LYS A 45 -20.81 -3.72 -6.21
N ILE A 46 -19.69 -4.00 -5.56
CA ILE A 46 -19.56 -3.96 -4.11
C ILE A 46 -19.52 -2.52 -3.59
N SER A 47 -20.13 -2.27 -2.43
CA SER A 47 -20.07 -1.01 -1.69
C SER A 47 -19.41 -1.16 -0.33
N LEU A 48 -19.02 -0.05 0.31
CA LEU A 48 -18.51 -0.07 1.69
C LEU A 48 -19.54 -0.63 2.69
N HIS A 49 -20.84 -0.42 2.44
CA HIS A 49 -21.90 -0.96 3.31
C HIS A 49 -21.98 -2.48 3.21
N ASP A 50 -21.85 -3.04 2.00
CA ASP A 50 -21.83 -4.49 1.80
C ASP A 50 -20.66 -5.13 2.56
N VAL A 51 -19.47 -4.52 2.46
CA VAL A 51 -18.27 -4.99 3.18
C VAL A 51 -18.44 -4.88 4.68
N ALA A 52 -18.96 -3.75 5.17
CA ALA A 52 -19.18 -3.52 6.60
C ALA A 52 -20.25 -4.43 7.22
N GLY A 53 -21.08 -5.07 6.39
CA GLY A 53 -22.01 -6.11 6.82
C GLY A 53 -21.34 -7.41 7.29
N TYR A 54 -20.02 -7.55 7.10
CA TYR A 54 -19.26 -8.73 7.50
C TYR A 54 -18.12 -8.38 8.48
N PRO A 55 -17.69 -9.34 9.32
CA PRO A 55 -16.45 -9.22 10.07
C PRO A 55 -15.25 -9.01 9.14
N ILE A 56 -14.36 -8.08 9.48
CA ILE A 56 -13.19 -7.73 8.67
C ILE A 56 -11.91 -8.26 9.29
N VAL A 57 -11.09 -8.89 8.44
CA VAL A 57 -9.72 -9.30 8.73
C VAL A 57 -8.79 -8.45 7.86
N THR A 58 -7.92 -7.62 8.45
CA THR A 58 -7.08 -6.70 7.67
C THR A 58 -5.79 -6.30 8.40
N TYR A 59 -5.06 -5.33 7.87
CA TYR A 59 -3.79 -4.88 8.45
C TYR A 59 -3.95 -4.15 9.78
N VAL A 60 -2.92 -4.22 10.63
CA VAL A 60 -2.78 -3.37 11.83
C VAL A 60 -2.77 -1.88 11.41
N PHE A 61 -3.24 -1.02 12.31
CA PHE A 61 -3.19 0.43 12.11
C PHE A 61 -1.77 0.92 11.80
N GLY A 62 -1.64 1.83 10.84
CA GLY A 62 -0.34 2.36 10.39
C GLY A 62 0.52 1.38 9.61
N PHE A 63 -0.05 0.29 9.07
CA PHE A 63 0.62 -0.62 8.14
C PHE A 63 -0.15 -0.76 6.83
N THR A 64 0.60 -0.88 5.74
CA THR A 64 0.11 -1.19 4.38
C THR A 64 -1.12 -0.35 3.99
N GLY A 65 -1.03 0.95 4.21
CA GLY A 65 -2.05 1.95 3.87
C GLY A 65 -3.38 1.79 4.60
N ARG A 66 -3.39 1.21 5.81
CA ARG A 66 -4.61 1.06 6.64
C ARG A 66 -5.35 2.39 6.84
N SER A 67 -4.65 3.51 6.86
CA SER A 67 -5.24 4.85 6.92
C SER A 67 -6.22 5.16 5.77
N GLN A 68 -6.00 4.63 4.56
CA GLN A 68 -6.92 4.83 3.43
C GLN A 68 -8.20 4.00 3.58
N LEU A 69 -8.12 2.85 4.25
CA LEU A 69 -9.28 2.04 4.60
C LEU A 69 -10.13 2.78 5.64
N ASP A 70 -9.52 3.23 6.73
CA ASP A 70 -10.23 3.91 7.82
C ASP A 70 -10.89 5.21 7.31
N LYS A 71 -10.17 6.03 6.53
CA LYS A 71 -10.72 7.23 5.88
C LYS A 71 -11.91 6.94 4.97
N ALA A 72 -11.90 5.82 4.24
CA ALA A 72 -13.00 5.46 3.34
C ALA A 72 -14.26 5.17 4.15
N PHE A 73 -14.17 4.38 5.22
CA PHE A 73 -15.31 4.09 6.09
C PHE A 73 -15.79 5.34 6.86
N GLU A 74 -14.87 6.13 7.41
CA GLU A 74 -15.19 7.37 8.14
C GLU A 74 -15.92 8.40 7.27
N LYS A 75 -15.50 8.57 6.01
CA LYS A 75 -16.15 9.48 5.05
C LYS A 75 -17.64 9.17 4.85
N HIS A 76 -18.03 7.91 5.04
CA HIS A 76 -19.42 7.46 4.94
C HIS A 76 -20.07 7.21 6.31
N SER A 77 -19.40 7.57 7.41
CA SER A 77 -19.85 7.31 8.78
C SER A 77 -20.19 5.85 9.05
N ILE A 78 -19.44 4.94 8.42
CA ILE A 78 -19.57 3.50 8.59
C ILE A 78 -18.55 3.04 9.63
N HIS A 79 -18.99 2.20 10.57
CA HIS A 79 -18.12 1.61 11.58
C HIS A 79 -17.96 0.11 11.31
N PRO A 80 -16.90 -0.31 10.57
CA PRO A 80 -16.70 -1.72 10.26
C PRO A 80 -16.32 -2.51 11.51
N GLN A 81 -16.79 -3.76 11.57
CA GLN A 81 -16.39 -4.69 12.63
C GLN A 81 -15.06 -5.36 12.28
N VAL A 82 -13.94 -4.79 12.71
CA VAL A 82 -12.62 -5.41 12.53
C VAL A 82 -12.37 -6.44 13.63
N VAL A 83 -12.41 -7.73 13.27
CA VAL A 83 -12.30 -8.85 14.21
C VAL A 83 -10.88 -9.40 14.35
N LEU A 84 -10.01 -9.15 13.37
CA LEU A 84 -8.60 -9.51 13.44
C LEU A 84 -7.75 -8.51 12.66
N THR A 85 -6.63 -8.11 13.26
CA THR A 85 -5.58 -7.35 12.61
C THR A 85 -4.28 -8.15 12.53
N ALA A 86 -3.60 -8.07 11.40
CA ALA A 86 -2.31 -8.74 11.20
C ALA A 86 -1.31 -7.84 10.47
N VAL A 87 -0.02 -8.14 10.57
CA VAL A 87 1.03 -7.41 9.84
C VAL A 87 1.17 -7.95 8.41
N ASP A 88 0.95 -9.25 8.24
CA ASP A 88 1.19 -9.99 6.99
C ASP A 88 -0.13 -10.40 6.31
N ALA A 89 -0.16 -10.32 4.98
CA ALA A 89 -1.28 -10.77 4.16
C ALA A 89 -1.51 -12.29 4.28
N ASP A 90 -0.49 -13.10 4.48
CA ASP A 90 -0.63 -14.56 4.60
C ASP A 90 -1.41 -14.95 5.87
N VAL A 91 -1.23 -14.20 6.96
CA VAL A 91 -2.04 -14.37 8.17
C VAL A 91 -3.49 -13.97 7.88
N ILE A 92 -3.73 -12.85 7.19
CA ILE A 92 -5.08 -12.41 6.80
C ILE A 92 -5.74 -13.51 5.96
N LYS A 93 -5.08 -13.99 4.90
CA LYS A 93 -5.58 -15.04 4.00
C LYS A 93 -5.90 -16.32 4.77
N THR A 94 -5.06 -16.72 5.71
CA THR A 94 -5.30 -17.88 6.57
C THR A 94 -6.61 -17.75 7.36
N TYR A 95 -6.86 -16.61 7.99
CA TYR A 95 -8.10 -16.41 8.77
C TYR A 95 -9.34 -16.19 7.91
N VAL A 96 -9.19 -15.66 6.69
CA VAL A 96 -10.27 -15.65 5.69
C VAL A 96 -10.66 -17.07 5.30
N ARG A 97 -9.68 -17.95 5.04
CA ARG A 97 -9.92 -19.38 4.72
C ARG A 97 -10.64 -20.12 5.84
N LEU A 98 -10.35 -19.75 7.09
CA LEU A 98 -11.02 -20.30 8.28
C LEU A 98 -12.41 -19.71 8.53
N GLY A 99 -12.87 -18.78 7.68
CA GLY A 99 -14.21 -18.19 7.78
C GLY A 99 -14.37 -17.13 8.87
N LEU A 100 -13.26 -16.58 9.38
CA LEU A 100 -13.33 -15.54 10.43
C LEU A 100 -13.97 -14.25 9.93
N GLY A 101 -13.86 -13.96 8.64
CA GLY A 101 -14.39 -12.75 8.03
C GLY A 101 -13.89 -12.54 6.61
N VAL A 102 -14.17 -11.37 6.05
CA VAL A 102 -13.69 -10.93 4.75
C VAL A 102 -12.32 -10.26 4.88
N GLY A 103 -11.40 -10.60 3.98
CA GLY A 103 -10.04 -10.06 3.99
C GLY A 103 -9.97 -8.75 3.23
N ILE A 104 -9.28 -7.73 3.74
CA ILE A 104 -8.90 -6.57 2.93
C ILE A 104 -7.39 -6.48 2.90
N VAL A 105 -6.80 -6.70 1.72
CA VAL A 105 -5.34 -6.79 1.50
C VAL A 105 -4.90 -5.98 0.30
N ALA A 106 -3.59 -5.75 0.14
CA ALA A 106 -3.04 -5.21 -1.11
C ALA A 106 -3.31 -6.17 -2.27
N ARG A 107 -3.73 -5.67 -3.45
CA ARG A 107 -4.04 -6.51 -4.62
C ARG A 107 -2.89 -7.43 -5.00
N MET A 108 -1.65 -6.94 -4.95
CA MET A 108 -0.44 -7.69 -5.24
C MET A 108 -0.12 -8.83 -4.25
N ALA A 109 -0.79 -8.88 -3.10
CA ALA A 109 -0.63 -9.95 -2.11
C ALA A 109 -1.51 -11.18 -2.41
N TYR A 110 -2.39 -11.08 -3.41
CA TYR A 110 -3.13 -12.19 -3.98
C TYR A 110 -2.38 -12.78 -5.17
N ASP A 111 -2.15 -14.08 -5.13
CA ASP A 111 -1.62 -14.83 -6.27
C ASP A 111 -2.67 -15.82 -6.76
N PRO A 112 -3.10 -15.79 -8.04
CA PRO A 112 -4.17 -16.64 -8.55
C PRO A 112 -3.84 -18.15 -8.54
N VAL A 113 -2.57 -18.52 -8.46
CA VAL A 113 -2.11 -19.91 -8.39
C VAL A 113 -2.04 -20.37 -6.94
N ALA A 114 -1.40 -19.59 -6.07
CA ALA A 114 -1.23 -19.94 -4.65
C ALA A 114 -2.51 -19.75 -3.83
N ASP A 115 -3.37 -18.80 -4.21
CA ASP A 115 -4.60 -18.43 -3.52
C ASP A 115 -5.86 -18.78 -4.34
N SER A 116 -5.80 -19.84 -5.16
CA SER A 116 -6.92 -20.27 -6.02
C SER A 116 -8.21 -20.64 -5.27
N ASP A 117 -8.11 -20.87 -3.97
CA ASP A 117 -9.24 -21.15 -3.07
C ASP A 117 -9.96 -19.88 -2.57
N LEU A 118 -9.41 -18.71 -2.87
CA LEU A 118 -9.95 -17.40 -2.56
C LEU A 118 -10.37 -16.67 -3.84
N THR A 119 -11.48 -15.94 -3.74
CA THR A 119 -11.97 -15.05 -4.79
C THR A 119 -11.57 -13.60 -4.47
N PRO A 120 -10.78 -12.94 -5.34
CA PRO A 120 -10.42 -11.54 -5.16
C PRO A 120 -11.46 -10.61 -5.80
N ILE A 121 -12.13 -9.80 -5.00
CA ILE A 121 -13.06 -8.77 -5.46
C ILE A 121 -12.30 -7.45 -5.57
N ASP A 122 -12.38 -6.80 -6.73
CA ASP A 122 -11.79 -5.48 -6.92
C ASP A 122 -12.46 -4.45 -6.00
N ALA A 123 -11.63 -3.62 -5.36
CA ALA A 123 -12.07 -2.62 -4.41
C ALA A 123 -11.40 -1.26 -4.67
N GLU A 124 -10.86 -1.06 -5.88
CA GLU A 124 -10.17 0.18 -6.23
C GLU A 124 -11.09 1.41 -6.09
N HIS A 125 -12.38 1.28 -6.41
CA HIS A 125 -13.37 2.34 -6.28
C HIS A 125 -13.82 2.62 -4.85
N LEU A 126 -13.52 1.73 -3.90
CA LEU A 126 -13.90 1.88 -2.49
C LEU A 126 -12.83 2.60 -1.67
N PHE A 127 -11.56 2.43 -2.04
CA PHE A 127 -10.43 2.90 -1.24
C PHE A 127 -9.53 3.83 -2.04
N GLY A 128 -9.00 4.86 -1.39
CA GLY A 128 -7.96 5.69 -1.99
C GLY A 128 -6.70 4.87 -2.28
N ARG A 129 -6.09 5.11 -3.44
CA ARG A 129 -4.81 4.48 -3.80
C ARG A 129 -3.72 4.77 -2.77
N SER A 130 -2.75 3.89 -2.72
CA SER A 130 -1.56 4.03 -1.89
C SER A 130 -0.31 4.00 -2.75
N VAL A 131 0.74 4.67 -2.29
CA VAL A 131 1.99 4.80 -3.05
C VAL A 131 3.11 4.17 -2.24
N THR A 132 3.75 3.15 -2.77
CA THR A 132 5.01 2.64 -2.21
C THR A 132 6.13 3.60 -2.58
N LYS A 133 6.97 3.94 -1.60
CA LYS A 133 8.06 4.89 -1.73
C LYS A 133 9.38 4.26 -1.31
N VAL A 134 10.44 4.59 -2.02
CA VAL A 134 11.81 4.43 -1.56
C VAL A 134 12.16 5.64 -0.70
N CYS A 135 12.78 5.41 0.44
CA CYS A 135 13.15 6.45 1.40
C CYS A 135 14.67 6.46 1.53
N LEU A 136 15.27 7.61 1.24
CA LEU A 136 16.70 7.82 1.34
C LEU A 136 17.00 8.90 2.37
N ARG A 137 18.14 8.78 3.05
CA ARG A 137 18.67 9.88 3.84
C ARG A 137 19.29 10.93 2.92
N ARG A 138 18.99 12.20 3.18
CA ARG A 138 19.50 13.31 2.36
C ARG A 138 21.03 13.43 2.39
N ASP A 139 21.63 13.12 3.53
CA ASP A 139 23.06 13.21 3.80
C ASP A 139 23.85 11.93 3.45
N MET A 140 23.19 10.94 2.84
CA MET A 140 23.83 9.68 2.49
C MET A 140 24.60 9.78 1.17
N PHE A 141 25.83 9.26 1.18
CA PHE A 141 26.55 8.99 -0.06
C PHE A 141 25.94 7.76 -0.77
N ILE A 142 25.23 8.00 -1.87
CA ILE A 142 24.58 6.94 -2.65
C ILE A 142 25.61 6.31 -3.60
N ARG A 143 25.85 5.01 -3.42
CA ARG A 143 26.76 4.25 -4.27
C ARG A 143 26.08 3.84 -5.58
N GLY A 144 26.85 3.60 -6.64
CA GLY A 144 26.34 3.22 -7.97
C GLY A 144 25.28 2.12 -7.94
N PHE A 145 25.55 1.03 -7.22
CA PHE A 145 24.61 -0.10 -7.12
C PHE A 145 23.28 0.24 -6.44
N ILE A 146 23.21 1.29 -5.63
CA ILE A 146 21.94 1.74 -5.02
C ILE A 146 21.08 2.41 -6.09
N TYR A 147 21.67 3.21 -6.99
CA TYR A 147 20.95 3.74 -8.15
C TYR A 147 20.44 2.61 -9.04
N ASP A 148 21.27 1.61 -9.30
CA ASP A 148 20.87 0.44 -10.10
C ASP A 148 19.70 -0.30 -9.46
N PHE A 149 19.75 -0.53 -8.14
CA PHE A 149 18.65 -1.14 -7.40
C PHE A 149 17.37 -0.31 -7.49
N ILE A 150 17.44 1.00 -7.23
CA ILE A 150 16.27 1.88 -7.27
C ILE A 150 15.65 1.87 -8.67
N ARG A 151 16.47 1.88 -9.72
CA ARG A 151 16.01 1.84 -11.11
C ARG A 151 15.36 0.50 -11.47
N LEU A 152 15.88 -0.62 -10.95
CA LEU A 152 15.24 -1.94 -11.11
C LEU A 152 13.88 -1.99 -10.42
N PHE A 153 13.74 -1.31 -9.28
CA PHE A 153 12.50 -1.27 -8.50
C PHE A 153 11.46 -0.29 -9.08
N ALA A 154 11.93 0.87 -9.55
CA ALA A 154 11.14 2.00 -10.03
C ALA A 154 11.85 2.67 -11.23
N PRO A 155 11.56 2.24 -12.48
CA PRO A 155 12.34 2.62 -13.66
C PRO A 155 12.40 4.12 -13.97
N HIS A 156 11.41 4.90 -13.53
CA HIS A 156 11.35 6.35 -13.67
C HIS A 156 12.25 7.10 -12.67
N LEU A 157 12.74 6.45 -11.62
CA LEU A 157 13.68 7.03 -10.66
C LEU A 157 15.11 6.95 -11.20
N THR A 158 15.41 7.83 -12.16
CA THR A 158 16.76 7.97 -12.72
C THR A 158 17.70 8.64 -11.72
N GLN A 159 19.01 8.50 -11.94
CA GLN A 159 20.02 9.17 -11.11
C GLN A 159 19.81 10.69 -11.06
N ASP A 160 19.45 11.31 -12.20
CA ASP A 160 19.20 12.76 -12.28
C ASP A 160 18.00 13.17 -11.41
N ILE A 161 16.87 12.45 -11.51
CA ILE A 161 15.67 12.73 -10.72
C ILE A 161 15.93 12.53 -9.23
N ILE A 162 16.71 11.50 -8.86
CA ILE A 162 17.11 11.25 -7.48
C ILE A 162 17.97 12.41 -6.96
N HIS A 163 18.95 12.89 -7.74
CA HIS A 163 19.77 14.03 -7.37
C HIS A 163 18.95 15.31 -7.18
N GLU A 164 18.02 15.58 -8.10
CA GLU A 164 17.12 16.72 -8.00
C GLU A 164 16.27 16.65 -6.73
N ALA A 165 15.65 15.49 -6.45
CA ALA A 165 14.88 15.28 -5.23
C ALA A 165 15.71 15.46 -3.94
N LEU A 166 16.98 15.03 -3.94
CA LEU A 166 17.90 15.20 -2.80
C LEU A 166 18.33 16.64 -2.58
N ALA A 167 18.29 17.49 -3.62
CA ALA A 167 18.62 18.91 -3.53
C ALA A 167 17.46 19.76 -2.99
N LEU A 168 16.20 19.34 -3.20
CA LEU A 168 14.99 20.04 -2.74
C LEU A 168 14.79 19.93 -1.23
N ARG A 169 14.56 21.04 -0.54
CA ARG A 169 14.48 21.06 0.94
C ARG A 169 13.08 20.77 1.43
N GLU A 170 12.09 21.34 0.76
CA GLU A 170 10.71 21.24 1.19
C GLU A 170 10.04 20.01 0.58
N ARG A 171 9.26 19.31 1.38
CA ARG A 171 8.53 18.12 0.92
C ARG A 171 7.60 18.43 -0.24
N HIS A 172 6.94 19.58 -0.19
CA HIS A 172 6.03 20.00 -1.25
C HIS A 172 6.74 20.14 -2.60
N GLU A 173 7.99 20.63 -2.62
CA GLU A 173 8.78 20.72 -3.85
C GLU A 173 9.08 19.35 -4.43
N ILE A 174 9.41 18.37 -3.58
CA ILE A 174 9.63 16.98 -3.99
C ILE A 174 8.33 16.40 -4.56
N GLU A 175 7.19 16.67 -3.94
CA GLU A 175 5.88 16.24 -4.45
C GLU A 175 5.58 16.89 -5.82
N GLU A 176 5.85 18.19 -6.01
CA GLU A 176 5.71 18.86 -7.32
C GLU A 176 6.62 18.26 -8.40
N LEU A 177 7.86 17.90 -8.04
CA LEU A 177 8.80 17.23 -8.97
C LEU A 177 8.22 15.92 -9.51
N PHE A 178 7.52 15.15 -8.67
CA PHE A 178 6.96 13.85 -9.06
C PHE A 178 5.55 13.93 -9.65
N LYS A 179 4.79 15.01 -9.45
CA LYS A 179 3.43 15.18 -10.03
C LYS A 179 3.31 14.90 -11.53
N PRO A 180 4.22 15.37 -12.42
CA PRO A 180 4.09 15.11 -13.85
C PRO A 180 4.54 13.71 -14.27
N ILE A 181 5.13 12.92 -13.37
CA ILE A 181 5.70 11.60 -13.68
C ILE A 181 4.64 10.53 -13.43
N PRO A 182 4.16 9.81 -14.47
CA PRO A 182 3.20 8.75 -14.28
C PRO A 182 3.84 7.60 -13.50
N LEU A 183 3.16 7.16 -12.43
CA LEU A 183 3.61 6.03 -11.63
C LEU A 183 3.04 4.71 -12.18
N PRO A 184 3.82 3.62 -12.20
CA PRO A 184 3.29 2.29 -12.47
C PRO A 184 2.19 1.92 -11.45
N VAL A 185 1.19 1.14 -11.88
CA VAL A 185 0.14 0.59 -11.01
C VAL A 185 0.39 -0.89 -10.78
N ARG A 186 0.27 -1.34 -9.52
CA ARG A 186 0.43 -2.74 -9.09
C ARG A 186 -0.77 -3.26 -8.30
#